data_AF-F9WYA3-F1
#
_entry.id   AF-F9WYA3-F1
#
_cell.length_a   1.000
_cell.length_b   1.000
_cell.length_c   1.000
_cell.angle_alpha   90.00
_cell.angle_beta   90.00
_cell.angle_gamma   90.00
#
_symmetry.space_group_name_H-M   'P 1'
#
loop_
_entity.id
_entity.type
_entity.pdbx_description
1 polymer ?
#
loop_
_entity_poly.entity_id
_entity_poly.type
_entity_poly.pdbx_seq_one_letter_code
_entity_poly.pdbx_strand_id
1 'polypeptide(L)'
;MTSIADIEQMNKVRVSLGMKPLDVPGQSGAQDNDDSDSDSGSGSDSDDMSTLEKRAAAAGSNWQKLEAEKKEKLERQKRKEAAKKARDQAARFEKLEGKGLGDADEGEVDTRTWLLQQKKRQKKIEKARKLEEELAAREQQAEYTAKDLAGVKVGHEADRFDELTGEAILTLKDTEIGEESEDDELESADLKAREALEERLRLKKKRPDYDPTEQGEQQNVLSKYDEEIDGKQHKRFTLDGQGTATE
;
A
#
# COMPACT_ATOMS: atom_id res chain seq x y z
N MET A 1 23.36 -59.19 -7.88
CA MET A 1 23.87 -57.81 -8.05
C MET A 1 23.80 -57.53 -9.54
N THR A 2 22.81 -56.75 -9.98
CA THR A 2 22.67 -56.37 -11.40
C THR A 2 23.86 -55.47 -11.74
N SER A 3 24.59 -55.82 -12.80
CA SER A 3 25.73 -55.02 -13.23
C SER A 3 25.24 -53.74 -13.92
N ILE A 4 26.02 -52.67 -13.89
CA ILE A 4 25.69 -51.39 -14.54
C ILE A 4 25.40 -51.59 -16.04
N ALA A 5 26.12 -52.51 -16.69
CA ALA A 5 25.92 -52.87 -18.09
C ALA A 5 24.54 -53.52 -18.35
N ASP A 6 23.99 -54.28 -17.40
CA ASP A 6 22.67 -54.89 -17.54
C ASP A 6 21.56 -53.82 -17.51
N ILE A 7 21.74 -52.77 -16.71
CA ILE A 7 20.78 -51.66 -16.59
C ILE A 7 20.74 -50.84 -17.89
N GLU A 8 21.90 -50.58 -18.50
CA GLU A 8 21.98 -49.88 -19.79
C GLU A 8 21.37 -50.68 -20.94
N GLN A 9 21.57 -52.00 -20.96
CA GLN A 9 20.93 -52.86 -21.96
C GLN A 9 19.41 -52.89 -21.80
N MET A 10 18.92 -52.95 -20.57
CA MET A 10 17.49 -52.87 -20.27
C MET A 10 16.91 -51.52 -20.68
N ASN A 11 17.65 -50.43 -20.45
CA ASN A 11 17.23 -49.09 -20.85
C ASN A 11 17.06 -48.95 -22.36
N LYS A 12 17.93 -49.57 -23.18
CA LYS A 12 17.74 -49.61 -24.64
C LYS A 12 16.45 -50.29 -25.06
N VAL A 13 16.12 -51.41 -24.42
CA VAL A 13 14.85 -52.12 -24.66
C VAL A 13 13.67 -51.24 -24.25
N ARG A 14 13.77 -50.56 -23.09
CA ARG A 14 12.73 -49.70 -22.55
C ARG A 14 12.45 -48.49 -23.45
N VAL A 15 13.50 -47.85 -23.97
CA VAL A 15 13.38 -46.76 -24.97
C VAL A 15 12.73 -47.28 -26.25
N SER A 16 13.10 -48.47 -26.74
CA SER A 16 12.47 -49.06 -27.93
C SER A 16 10.98 -49.38 -27.75
N LEU A 17 10.55 -49.57 -26.50
CA LEU A 17 9.16 -49.79 -26.11
C LEU A 17 8.44 -48.49 -25.70
N GLY A 18 9.09 -47.32 -25.83
CA GLY A 18 8.52 -46.02 -25.45
C GLY A 18 8.36 -45.82 -23.95
N MET A 19 9.06 -46.60 -23.12
CA MET A 19 9.01 -46.54 -21.66
C MET A 19 10.21 -45.77 -21.09
N LYS A 20 10.03 -45.09 -19.95
CA LYS A 20 11.09 -44.28 -19.30
C LYS A 20 12.29 -45.16 -18.87
N PRO A 21 13.54 -44.80 -19.24
CA PRO A 21 14.75 -45.46 -18.76
C PRO A 21 14.85 -45.52 -17.23
N LEU A 22 15.53 -46.55 -16.70
CA LEU A 22 15.88 -46.68 -15.29
C LEU A 22 17.16 -45.90 -14.96
N ASP A 23 17.22 -45.37 -13.74
CA ASP A 23 18.40 -44.66 -13.24
C ASP A 23 19.58 -45.61 -13.03
N VAL A 24 20.73 -45.25 -13.59
CA VAL A 24 21.97 -46.02 -13.49
C VAL A 24 22.76 -45.51 -12.27
N PRO A 25 23.09 -46.37 -11.28
CA PRO A 25 23.78 -45.95 -10.07
C PRO A 25 25.23 -45.51 -10.40
N GLY A 26 25.50 -44.20 -10.25
CA GLY A 26 26.82 -43.60 -10.44
C GLY A 26 26.95 -42.61 -11.60
N GLN A 27 25.95 -42.54 -12.49
CA GLN A 27 25.90 -41.54 -13.56
C GLN A 27 24.82 -40.52 -13.24
N SER A 28 25.21 -39.41 -12.61
CA SER A 28 24.32 -38.25 -12.44
C SER A 28 24.37 -37.42 -13.73
N GLY A 29 23.26 -37.40 -14.46
CA GLY A 29 23.05 -36.52 -15.59
C GLY A 29 22.73 -37.23 -16.90
N ALA A 30 21.48 -37.64 -17.07
CA ALA A 30 20.85 -37.75 -18.38
C ALA A 30 19.52 -36.99 -18.31
N GLN A 31 19.42 -35.95 -19.12
CA GLN A 31 18.33 -34.99 -19.21
C GLN A 31 16.94 -35.65 -19.25
N ASP A 32 16.09 -35.28 -18.29
CA ASP A 32 14.64 -35.18 -18.52
C ASP A 32 14.43 -34.08 -19.57
N ASN A 33 14.42 -34.45 -20.85
CA ASN A 33 13.80 -33.61 -21.89
C ASN A 33 12.30 -33.89 -21.82
N ASP A 34 11.63 -33.20 -20.91
CA ASP A 34 10.18 -33.06 -20.89
C ASP A 34 9.81 -31.93 -21.87
N ASP A 35 9.39 -32.30 -23.07
CA ASP A 35 8.97 -31.36 -24.10
C ASP A 35 7.71 -31.94 -24.77
N SER A 36 6.56 -31.77 -24.11
CA SER A 36 5.26 -31.44 -24.72
C SER A 36 4.11 -31.59 -23.71
N ASP A 37 3.73 -30.49 -23.05
CA ASP A 37 2.33 -30.02 -23.01
C ASP A 37 2.26 -28.69 -22.25
N SER A 38 2.67 -27.63 -22.94
CA SER A 38 2.30 -26.26 -22.62
C SER A 38 0.99 -25.92 -23.32
N ASP A 39 -0.13 -26.47 -22.84
CA ASP A 39 -1.44 -25.85 -23.09
C ASP A 39 -1.75 -24.88 -21.95
N SER A 40 -1.41 -23.62 -22.18
CA SER A 40 -1.87 -22.49 -21.41
C SER A 40 -3.36 -22.26 -21.69
N GLY A 41 -4.20 -23.11 -21.12
CA GLY A 41 -5.63 -22.88 -21.00
C GLY A 41 -5.96 -22.55 -19.55
N SER A 42 -6.47 -21.34 -19.30
CA SER A 42 -7.14 -20.98 -18.05
C SER A 42 -8.40 -21.85 -17.90
N GLY A 43 -8.19 -23.09 -17.47
CA GLY A 43 -9.18 -24.13 -17.32
C GLY A 43 -9.00 -24.71 -15.94
N SER A 44 -9.94 -24.37 -15.06
CA SER A 44 -10.35 -25.11 -13.86
C SER A 44 -9.45 -26.30 -13.47
N ASP A 45 -8.96 -26.26 -12.23
CA ASP A 45 -8.30 -27.29 -11.41
C ASP A 45 -9.07 -28.66 -11.33
N SER A 46 -10.06 -28.86 -12.20
CA SER A 46 -10.94 -30.03 -12.30
C SER A 46 -10.37 -31.18 -13.12
N ASP A 47 -9.45 -30.93 -14.07
CA ASP A 47 -8.94 -32.00 -14.96
C ASP A 47 -7.68 -32.71 -14.42
N ASP A 48 -7.00 -32.13 -13.42
CA ASP A 48 -5.79 -32.73 -12.79
C ASP A 48 -6.11 -33.76 -11.68
N MET A 49 -7.38 -33.96 -11.34
CA MET A 49 -7.83 -34.85 -10.26
C MET A 49 -8.34 -36.23 -10.74
N SER A 50 -8.02 -36.58 -11.99
CA SER A 50 -8.52 -37.78 -12.67
C SER A 50 -7.90 -39.10 -12.19
N THR A 51 -6.67 -39.09 -11.66
CA THR A 51 -6.02 -40.29 -11.09
C THR A 51 -6.07 -40.31 -9.55
N LEU A 52 -6.12 -41.52 -8.97
CA LEU A 52 -6.22 -41.71 -7.51
C LEU A 52 -4.99 -41.15 -6.77
N GLU A 53 -3.80 -41.32 -7.34
CA GLU A 53 -2.54 -40.80 -6.80
C GLU A 53 -2.51 -39.27 -6.77
N LYS A 54 -2.96 -38.60 -7.85
CA LYS A 54 -3.04 -37.12 -7.87
C LYS A 54 -4.07 -36.60 -6.87
N ARG A 55 -5.22 -37.27 -6.75
CA ARG A 55 -6.24 -36.94 -5.73
C ARG A 55 -5.72 -37.11 -4.31
N ALA A 56 -4.94 -38.16 -4.04
CA ALA A 56 -4.32 -38.39 -2.74
C ALA A 56 -3.24 -37.35 -2.41
N ALA A 57 -2.44 -36.95 -3.39
CA ALA A 57 -1.45 -35.87 -3.25
C ALA A 57 -2.13 -34.52 -2.96
N ALA A 58 -3.18 -34.19 -3.70
CA ALA A 58 -3.96 -32.96 -3.51
C ALA A 58 -4.73 -32.94 -2.17
N ALA A 59 -5.17 -34.10 -1.65
CA ALA A 59 -5.88 -34.19 -0.38
C ALA A 59 -5.08 -33.63 0.80
N GLY A 60 -3.76 -33.84 0.82
CA GLY A 60 -2.87 -33.26 1.84
C GLY A 60 -2.84 -31.73 1.79
N SER A 61 -2.69 -31.17 0.58
CA SER A 61 -2.68 -29.71 0.38
C SER A 61 -4.04 -29.07 0.72
N ASN A 62 -5.14 -29.73 0.38
CA ASN A 62 -6.50 -29.27 0.69
C ASN A 62 -6.78 -29.28 2.20
N TRP A 63 -6.31 -30.32 2.90
CA TRP A 63 -6.42 -30.37 4.37
C TRP A 63 -5.59 -29.27 5.04
N GLN A 64 -4.37 -29.01 4.55
CA GLN A 64 -3.54 -27.90 5.06
C GLN A 64 -4.20 -26.53 4.83
N LYS A 65 -4.78 -26.29 3.64
CA LYS A 65 -5.55 -25.07 3.34
C LYS A 65 -6.74 -24.90 4.30
N LEU A 66 -7.49 -25.98 4.55
CA LEU A 66 -8.64 -25.98 5.46
C LEU A 66 -8.23 -25.70 6.91
N GLU A 67 -7.13 -26.30 7.38
CA GLU A 67 -6.58 -26.01 8.72
C GLU A 67 -6.04 -24.58 8.83
N ALA A 68 -5.41 -24.05 7.78
CA ALA A 68 -4.97 -22.65 7.73
C ALA A 68 -6.17 -21.70 7.81
N GLU A 69 -7.23 -21.94 7.04
CA GLU A 69 -8.46 -21.13 7.06
C GLU A 69 -9.15 -21.18 8.43
N LYS A 70 -9.19 -22.35 9.09
CA LYS A 70 -9.70 -22.47 10.46
C LYS A 70 -8.88 -21.65 11.46
N LYS A 71 -7.55 -21.72 11.38
CA LYS A 71 -6.66 -20.94 12.24
C LYS A 71 -6.85 -19.44 12.01
N GLU A 72 -6.92 -19.00 10.76
CA GLU A 72 -7.18 -17.60 10.41
C GLU A 72 -8.54 -17.12 10.94
N LYS A 73 -9.60 -17.93 10.80
CA LYS A 73 -10.92 -17.64 11.38
C LYS A 73 -10.86 -17.48 12.89
N LEU A 74 -10.14 -18.37 13.59
CA LEU A 74 -9.95 -18.31 15.04
C LEU A 74 -9.15 -17.07 15.45
N GLU A 75 -8.08 -16.72 14.73
CA GLU A 75 -7.31 -15.50 14.98
C GLU A 75 -8.14 -14.24 14.76
N ARG A 76 -8.92 -14.19 13.68
CA ARG A 76 -9.83 -13.09 13.40
C ARG A 76 -10.89 -12.94 14.50
N GLN A 77 -11.43 -14.05 15.02
CA GLN A 77 -12.34 -14.03 16.17
C GLN A 77 -11.66 -13.49 17.43
N LYS A 78 -10.44 -13.97 17.75
CA LYS A 78 -9.64 -13.46 18.87
C LYS A 78 -9.36 -11.96 18.76
N ARG A 79 -8.99 -11.46 17.57
CA ARG A 79 -8.79 -10.01 17.32
C ARG A 79 -10.08 -9.23 17.55
N LYS A 80 -11.23 -9.73 17.09
CA LYS A 80 -12.55 -9.11 17.32
C LYS A 80 -12.93 -9.10 18.81
N GLU A 81 -12.70 -10.18 19.53
CA GLU A 81 -12.96 -10.27 20.97
C GLU A 81 -12.06 -9.33 21.77
N ALA A 82 -10.77 -9.22 21.42
CA ALA A 82 -9.84 -8.29 22.03
C ALA A 82 -10.27 -6.83 21.79
N ALA A 83 -10.66 -6.48 20.56
CA ALA A 83 -11.18 -5.15 20.23
C ALA A 83 -12.47 -4.83 21.00
N LYS A 84 -13.40 -5.79 21.11
CA LYS A 84 -14.62 -5.64 21.91
C LYS A 84 -14.28 -5.40 23.39
N LYS A 85 -13.36 -6.17 23.96
CA LYS A 85 -12.91 -6.01 25.35
C LYS A 85 -12.28 -4.63 25.58
N ALA A 86 -11.46 -4.15 24.65
CA ALA A 86 -10.86 -2.81 24.72
C ALA A 86 -11.94 -1.71 24.67
N ARG A 87 -12.93 -1.84 23.78
CA ARG A 87 -14.08 -0.93 23.70
C ARG A 87 -14.91 -0.93 24.98
N ASP A 88 -15.18 -2.11 25.55
CA ASP A 88 -15.93 -2.24 26.80
C ASP A 88 -15.17 -1.63 27.99
N GLN A 89 -13.83 -1.73 27.99
CA GLN A 89 -12.99 -1.05 28.97
C GLN A 89 -13.03 0.47 28.81
N ALA A 90 -12.86 0.99 27.59
CA ALA A 90 -12.96 2.42 27.31
C ALA A 90 -14.34 2.99 27.73
N ALA A 91 -15.43 2.31 27.40
CA ALA A 91 -16.78 2.71 27.81
C ALA A 91 -17.02 2.61 29.34
N ARG A 92 -16.29 1.74 30.05
CA ARG A 92 -16.31 1.72 31.53
C ARG A 92 -15.58 2.93 32.10
N PHE A 93 -14.44 3.31 31.52
CA PHE A 93 -13.70 4.49 31.95
C PHE A 93 -14.49 5.78 31.68
N GLU A 94 -15.13 5.91 30.52
CA GLU A 94 -16.01 7.05 30.21
C GLU A 94 -17.16 7.22 31.24
N LYS A 95 -17.77 6.11 31.69
CA LYS A 95 -18.79 6.14 32.76
C LYS A 95 -18.23 6.56 34.12
N LEU A 96 -16.94 6.36 34.36
CA LEU A 96 -16.26 6.71 35.61
C LEU A 96 -15.69 8.14 35.58
N GLU A 97 -15.49 8.75 34.42
CA GLU A 97 -14.98 10.12 34.24
C GLU A 97 -16.00 11.22 34.60
N GLY A 98 -17.18 10.84 35.12
CA GLY A 98 -18.19 11.75 35.61
C GLY A 98 -18.09 12.08 37.11
N LYS A 99 -18.87 13.08 37.53
CA LYS A 99 -19.16 13.40 38.93
C LYS A 99 -19.67 12.13 39.65
N GLY A 100 -18.83 11.53 40.49
CA GLY A 100 -19.16 10.27 41.16
C GLY A 100 -20.35 10.41 42.12
N LEU A 101 -20.95 9.29 42.51
CA LEU A 101 -22.08 9.27 43.46
C LEU A 101 -21.74 9.92 44.82
N GLY A 102 -20.46 9.88 45.22
CA GLY A 102 -19.95 10.55 46.43
C GLY A 102 -19.56 12.03 46.23
N ASP A 103 -19.78 12.56 45.03
CA ASP A 103 -19.49 13.94 44.67
C ASP A 103 -20.80 14.76 44.61
N ALA A 104 -21.96 14.09 44.72
CA ALA A 104 -23.25 14.75 44.95
C ALA A 104 -23.10 15.72 46.14
N ASP A 105 -23.33 17.01 45.88
CA ASP A 105 -23.14 18.11 46.85
C ASP A 105 -23.83 17.74 48.17
N GLU A 106 -23.03 17.28 49.12
CA GLU A 106 -23.47 16.89 50.45
C GLU A 106 -23.63 18.18 51.25
N GLY A 107 -24.88 18.64 51.37
CA GLY A 107 -25.28 19.64 52.35
C GLY A 107 -26.14 20.76 51.77
N GLU A 108 -27.22 21.07 52.50
CA GLU A 108 -28.03 22.27 52.33
C GLU A 108 -27.14 23.50 52.12
N VAL A 109 -27.14 24.01 50.89
CA VAL A 109 -26.27 25.12 50.49
C VAL A 109 -26.82 26.40 51.13
N ASP A 110 -26.19 26.81 52.22
CA ASP A 110 -26.42 28.13 52.83
C ASP A 110 -26.37 29.24 51.77
N THR A 111 -27.22 30.28 51.88
CA THR A 111 -27.35 31.35 50.88
C THR A 111 -26.02 32.02 50.54
N ARG A 112 -25.11 32.07 51.53
CA ARG A 112 -23.75 32.60 51.39
C ARG A 112 -22.85 31.67 50.57
N THR A 113 -22.94 30.35 50.74
CA THR A 113 -22.15 29.39 49.96
C THR A 113 -22.63 29.35 48.51
N TRP A 114 -23.93 29.51 48.26
CA TRP A 114 -24.50 29.66 46.91
C TRP A 114 -23.95 30.89 46.16
N LEU A 115 -23.95 32.07 46.80
CA LEU A 115 -23.37 33.29 46.23
C LEU A 115 -21.85 33.15 45.95
N LEU A 116 -21.12 32.49 46.84
CA LEU A 116 -19.69 32.20 46.64
C LEU A 116 -19.45 31.20 45.50
N GLN A 117 -20.28 30.16 45.38
CA GLN A 117 -20.24 29.20 44.28
C GLN A 117 -20.60 29.86 42.94
N GLN A 118 -21.58 30.76 42.90
CA GLN A 118 -21.95 31.52 41.70
C GLN A 118 -20.79 32.40 41.22
N LYS A 119 -20.14 33.13 42.13
CA LYS A 119 -18.92 33.91 41.81
C LYS A 119 -17.78 33.03 41.35
N LYS A 120 -17.59 31.85 41.95
CA LYS A 120 -16.58 30.86 41.49
C LYS A 120 -16.92 30.34 40.09
N ARG A 121 -18.20 30.08 39.79
CA ARG A 121 -18.68 29.64 38.48
C ARG A 121 -18.47 30.70 37.42
N GLN A 122 -18.79 31.96 37.71
CA GLN A 122 -18.49 33.11 36.84
C GLN A 122 -16.99 33.22 36.54
N LYS A 123 -16.13 33.14 37.56
CA LYS A 123 -14.68 33.13 37.38
C LYS A 123 -14.18 31.94 36.56
N LYS A 124 -14.78 30.76 36.71
CA LYS A 124 -14.45 29.58 35.89
C LYS A 124 -14.86 29.78 34.43
N ILE A 125 -16.04 30.35 34.18
CA ILE A 125 -16.53 30.67 32.83
C ILE A 125 -15.63 31.72 32.18
N GLU A 126 -15.27 32.78 32.90
CA GLU A 126 -14.34 33.81 32.41
C GLU A 126 -12.96 33.24 32.11
N LYS A 127 -12.44 32.34 32.95
CA LYS A 127 -11.17 31.65 32.71
C LYS A 127 -11.24 30.71 31.50
N ALA A 128 -12.32 29.95 31.36
CA ALA A 128 -12.53 29.07 30.22
C ALA A 128 -12.61 29.88 28.92
N ARG A 129 -13.39 30.97 28.93
CA ARG A 129 -13.50 31.88 27.79
C ARG A 129 -12.16 32.54 27.42
N LYS A 130 -11.35 32.95 28.42
CA LYS A 130 -10.00 33.48 28.16
C LYS A 130 -9.06 32.43 27.58
N LEU A 131 -9.11 31.19 28.06
CA LEU A 131 -8.32 30.10 27.50
C LEU A 131 -8.76 29.77 26.08
N GLU A 132 -10.06 29.77 25.80
CA GLU A 132 -10.60 29.57 24.46
C GLU A 132 -10.20 30.70 23.51
N GLU A 133 -10.26 31.96 23.98
CA GLU A 133 -9.79 33.12 23.22
C GLU A 133 -8.27 33.07 22.98
N GLU A 134 -7.48 32.57 23.95
CA GLU A 134 -6.02 32.39 23.80
C GLU A 134 -5.67 31.25 22.83
N LEU A 135 -6.40 30.14 22.90
CA LEU A 135 -6.24 29.03 21.95
C LEU A 135 -6.65 29.44 20.54
N ALA A 136 -7.78 30.12 20.38
CA ALA A 136 -8.24 30.63 19.10
C ALA A 136 -7.29 31.70 18.54
N ALA A 137 -6.73 32.57 19.39
CA ALA A 137 -5.72 33.54 18.97
C ALA A 137 -4.42 32.84 18.54
N ARG A 138 -4.00 31.79 19.24
CA ARG A 138 -2.83 30.98 18.88
C ARG A 138 -3.03 30.22 17.58
N GLU A 139 -4.23 29.68 17.34
CA GLU A 139 -4.60 29.03 16.08
C GLU A 139 -4.67 30.02 14.92
N GLN A 140 -5.15 31.25 15.16
CA GLN A 140 -5.16 32.32 14.16
C GLN A 140 -3.79 32.96 13.90
N GLN A 141 -2.85 32.84 14.86
CA GLN A 141 -1.49 33.40 14.77
C GLN A 141 -0.43 32.40 14.30
N ALA A 142 -0.82 31.19 13.88
CA ALA A 142 0.11 30.29 13.20
C ALA A 142 0.41 30.84 11.79
N GLU A 143 1.23 31.88 11.73
CA GLU A 143 1.84 32.35 10.49
C GLU A 143 2.81 31.26 10.03
N TYR A 144 2.35 30.38 9.14
CA TYR A 144 3.21 29.38 8.51
C TYR A 144 4.26 30.09 7.66
N THR A 145 5.52 29.76 7.89
CA THR A 145 6.66 30.36 7.19
C THR A 145 7.33 29.33 6.28
N ALA A 146 8.24 29.77 5.40
CA ALA A 146 8.99 28.88 4.52
C ALA A 146 9.75 27.76 5.26
N LYS A 147 10.04 27.95 6.56
CA LYS A 147 10.69 26.94 7.42
C LYS A 147 9.80 25.74 7.70
N ASP A 148 8.48 25.95 7.71
CA ASP A 148 7.50 24.91 8.00
C ASP A 148 7.20 24.05 6.76
N LEU A 149 7.68 24.48 5.58
CA LEU A 149 7.58 23.76 4.31
C LEU A 149 8.84 22.93 4.00
N ALA A 150 9.82 22.90 4.91
CA ALA A 150 11.05 22.14 4.73
C ALA A 150 10.76 20.63 4.65
N GLY A 151 11.27 19.96 3.62
CA GLY A 151 11.12 18.53 3.40
C GLY A 151 9.85 18.10 2.66
N VAL A 152 8.95 19.04 2.33
CA VAL A 152 7.76 18.73 1.54
C VAL A 152 8.13 18.50 0.07
N LYS A 153 7.59 17.44 -0.53
CA LYS A 153 7.81 17.08 -1.94
C LYS A 153 6.84 17.83 -2.85
N VAL A 154 7.35 18.35 -3.97
CA VAL A 154 6.54 18.93 -5.04
C VAL A 154 6.58 18.01 -6.25
N GLY A 155 5.40 17.63 -6.74
CA GLY A 155 5.21 16.66 -7.82
C GLY A 155 5.38 17.23 -9.25
N HIS A 156 6.11 18.33 -9.41
CA HIS A 156 6.38 18.97 -10.70
C HIS A 156 7.87 19.28 -10.85
N GLU A 157 8.34 19.44 -12.08
CA GLU A 157 9.72 19.87 -12.36
C GLU A 157 9.90 21.36 -12.06
N ALA A 158 11.05 21.75 -11.49
CA ALA A 158 11.34 23.14 -11.14
C ALA A 158 11.24 24.09 -12.36
N ASP A 159 11.72 23.64 -13.52
CA ASP A 159 11.69 24.41 -14.77
C ASP A 159 10.27 24.80 -15.22
N ARG A 160 9.27 23.98 -14.89
CA ARG A 160 7.86 24.26 -15.25
C ARG A 160 7.28 25.42 -14.46
N PHE A 161 7.85 25.74 -13.30
CA PHE A 161 7.47 26.92 -12.51
C PHE A 161 8.07 28.19 -13.10
N ASP A 162 9.29 28.14 -13.67
CA ASP A 162 9.91 29.30 -14.35
C ASP A 162 9.13 29.71 -15.62
N GLU A 163 8.49 28.76 -16.29
CA GLU A 163 7.58 29.03 -17.41
C GLU A 163 6.28 29.75 -16.99
N LEU A 164 5.89 29.64 -15.71
CA LEU A 164 4.71 30.29 -15.18
C LEU A 164 5.06 31.72 -14.79
N THR A 165 4.53 32.70 -15.53
CA THR A 165 4.70 34.12 -15.20
C THR A 165 3.86 34.51 -13.98
N GLY A 166 4.27 34.09 -12.77
CA GLY A 166 3.61 34.46 -11.52
C GLY A 166 3.76 33.46 -10.38
N GLU A 167 3.12 33.77 -9.26
CA GLU A 167 3.02 32.89 -8.09
C GLU A 167 2.09 31.70 -8.39
N ALA A 168 2.56 30.48 -8.16
CA ALA A 168 1.76 29.26 -8.33
C ALA A 168 1.15 28.82 -6.99
N ILE A 169 -0.15 28.52 -6.99
CA ILE A 169 -0.81 27.91 -5.83
C ILE A 169 -0.58 26.41 -5.89
N LEU A 170 -0.03 25.86 -4.80
CA LEU A 170 0.19 24.43 -4.61
C LEU A 170 -0.90 23.86 -3.71
N THR A 171 -1.44 22.71 -4.10
CA THR A 171 -2.48 21.97 -3.40
C THR A 171 -2.00 20.55 -3.08
N LEU A 172 -2.50 19.96 -2.00
CA LEU A 172 -2.20 18.58 -1.65
C LEU A 172 -2.73 17.64 -2.74
N LYS A 173 -1.88 16.72 -3.20
CA LYS A 173 -2.25 15.67 -4.16
C LYS A 173 -3.25 14.70 -3.52
N ASP A 174 -4.22 14.26 -4.30
CA ASP A 174 -5.19 13.24 -3.87
C ASP A 174 -4.50 11.87 -3.73
N THR A 175 -4.49 11.31 -2.51
CA THR A 175 -3.87 10.02 -2.18
C THR A 175 -4.88 9.09 -1.50
N GLU A 176 -4.76 7.77 -1.73
CA GLU A 176 -5.65 6.81 -1.09
C GLU A 176 -5.30 6.67 0.40
N ILE A 177 -6.30 6.88 1.26
CA ILE A 177 -6.11 6.79 2.71
C ILE A 177 -5.76 5.36 3.09
N GLY A 178 -4.52 5.13 3.50
CA GLY A 178 -3.98 3.83 3.90
C GLY A 178 -2.90 3.27 2.98
N GLU A 179 -2.60 3.94 1.88
CA GLU A 179 -1.35 3.74 1.15
C GLU A 179 -0.20 4.31 1.98
N GLU A 180 0.80 3.49 2.31
CA GLU A 180 1.99 3.86 3.10
C GLU A 180 2.98 4.68 2.24
N SER A 181 2.46 5.66 1.51
CA SER A 181 3.30 6.70 0.91
C SER A 181 3.72 7.63 2.05
N GLU A 182 4.95 7.47 2.54
CA GLU A 182 5.46 8.20 3.72
C GLU A 182 5.50 9.73 3.55
N ASP A 183 5.39 10.24 2.32
CA ASP A 183 5.53 11.67 2.03
C ASP A 183 4.34 12.22 1.23
N ASP A 184 3.61 13.14 1.84
CA ASP A 184 2.58 13.95 1.19
C ASP A 184 3.20 14.83 0.08
N GLU A 185 2.63 14.79 -1.12
CA GLU A 185 3.10 15.54 -2.29
C GLU A 185 2.20 16.76 -2.58
N LEU A 186 2.83 17.90 -2.89
CA LEU A 186 2.16 19.10 -3.37
C LEU A 186 2.18 19.18 -4.89
N GLU A 187 1.02 19.46 -5.50
CA GLU A 187 0.84 19.64 -6.93
C GLU A 187 0.14 20.97 -7.25
N SER A 188 0.44 21.56 -8.41
CA SER A 188 -0.32 22.70 -8.92
C SER A 188 -1.39 22.21 -9.88
N ALA A 189 -2.65 22.60 -9.64
CA ALA A 189 -3.77 22.20 -10.50
C ALA A 189 -3.58 22.63 -11.97
N ASP A 190 -2.98 23.81 -12.19
CA ASP A 190 -2.74 24.35 -13.53
C ASP A 190 -1.64 23.60 -14.28
N LEU A 191 -0.53 23.29 -13.59
CA LEU A 191 0.58 22.52 -14.18
C LEU A 191 0.15 21.08 -14.47
N LYS A 192 -0.56 20.44 -13.54
CA LYS A 192 -1.15 19.11 -13.73
C LYS A 192 -2.07 19.06 -14.96
N ALA A 193 -2.93 20.07 -15.12
CA ALA A 193 -3.82 20.13 -16.28
C ALA A 193 -3.07 20.28 -17.60
N ARG A 194 -2.00 21.08 -17.62
CA ARG A 194 -1.12 21.26 -18.79
C ARG A 194 -0.36 19.99 -19.12
N GLU A 195 0.28 19.37 -18.15
CA GLU A 195 1.02 18.10 -18.32
C GLU A 195 0.10 16.99 -18.83
N ALA A 196 -1.10 16.84 -18.24
CA ALA A 196 -2.09 15.86 -18.70
C ALA A 196 -2.58 16.14 -20.13
N LEU A 197 -2.69 17.41 -20.53
CA LEU A 197 -3.03 17.79 -21.89
C LEU A 197 -1.89 17.45 -22.86
N GLU A 198 -0.66 17.82 -22.52
CA GLU A 198 0.55 17.52 -23.31
C GLU A 198 0.70 16.01 -23.49
N GLU A 199 0.49 15.22 -22.44
CA GLU A 199 0.52 13.76 -22.49
C GLU A 199 -0.55 13.22 -23.44
N ARG A 200 -1.81 13.66 -23.30
CA ARG A 200 -2.90 13.25 -24.22
C ARG A 200 -2.60 13.63 -25.66
N LEU A 201 -1.99 14.79 -25.91
CA LEU A 201 -1.58 15.18 -27.25
C LEU A 201 -0.42 14.32 -27.75
N ARG A 202 0.55 13.98 -26.91
CA ARG A 202 1.67 13.10 -27.25
C ARG A 202 1.17 11.70 -27.60
N LEU A 203 0.29 11.13 -26.80
CA LEU A 203 -0.35 9.83 -27.06
C LEU A 203 -1.14 9.85 -28.37
N LYS A 204 -1.85 10.95 -28.67
CA LYS A 204 -2.57 11.11 -29.95
C LYS A 204 -1.65 11.33 -31.15
N LYS A 205 -0.49 11.96 -30.93
CA LYS A 205 0.53 12.20 -31.96
C LYS A 205 1.41 10.97 -32.23
N LYS A 206 1.53 10.05 -31.26
CA LYS A 206 2.31 8.81 -31.38
C LYS A 206 1.77 8.02 -32.57
N ARG A 207 2.61 7.89 -33.59
CA ARG A 207 2.32 7.20 -34.85
C ARG A 207 2.30 5.67 -34.65
N PRO A 208 1.73 4.90 -35.59
CA PRO A 208 1.76 3.44 -35.52
C PRO A 208 3.17 2.89 -35.31
N ASP A 209 3.23 1.72 -34.66
CA ASP A 209 4.41 1.11 -34.03
C ASP A 209 5.66 0.88 -34.90
N TYR A 210 5.55 1.12 -36.20
CA TYR A 210 6.60 0.88 -37.18
C TYR A 210 6.63 2.02 -38.20
N ASP A 211 7.61 2.92 -38.06
CA ASP A 211 7.96 3.89 -39.10
C ASP A 211 9.22 3.40 -39.84
N PRO A 212 9.11 2.92 -41.09
CA PRO A 212 10.25 2.44 -41.86
C PRO A 212 11.26 3.54 -42.25
N THR A 213 10.97 4.82 -41.96
CA THR A 213 11.88 5.95 -42.19
C THR A 213 12.74 6.33 -40.96
N GLU A 214 12.42 5.83 -39.77
CA GLU A 214 13.24 5.99 -38.56
C GLU A 214 14.36 4.92 -38.51
N GLN A 215 15.31 4.97 -39.46
CA GLN A 215 16.44 4.01 -39.52
C GLN A 215 17.69 4.46 -38.75
N GLY A 216 17.60 5.45 -37.85
CA GLY A 216 18.77 6.12 -37.29
C GLY A 216 18.87 6.22 -35.76
N GLU A 217 17.80 5.95 -35.01
CA GLU A 217 17.82 6.15 -33.56
C GLU A 217 17.98 4.83 -32.80
N GLN A 218 18.93 4.80 -31.86
CA GLN A 218 19.15 3.66 -30.97
C GLN A 218 18.03 3.59 -29.92
N GLN A 219 16.86 3.11 -30.33
CA GLN A 219 15.77 2.82 -29.40
C GLN A 219 16.06 1.50 -28.69
N ASN A 220 15.99 1.50 -27.36
CA ASN A 220 16.08 0.27 -26.57
C ASN A 220 14.92 -0.66 -26.98
N VAL A 221 15.19 -1.96 -27.14
CA VAL A 221 14.24 -2.93 -27.74
C VAL A 221 12.91 -3.00 -26.98
N LEU A 222 12.92 -2.64 -25.68
CA LEU A 222 11.77 -2.67 -24.78
C LEU A 222 11.34 -1.28 -24.25
N SER A 223 11.78 -0.18 -24.85
CA SER A 223 11.41 1.18 -24.38
C SER A 223 9.91 1.46 -24.33
N LYS A 224 9.09 0.63 -25.02
CA LYS A 224 7.63 0.69 -24.99
C LYS A 224 7.01 0.15 -23.69
N TYR A 225 7.72 -0.74 -23.01
CA TYR A 225 7.24 -1.43 -21.81
C TYR A 225 7.83 -0.87 -20.52
N ASP A 226 8.92 -0.12 -20.60
CA ASP A 226 9.50 0.55 -19.44
C ASP A 226 8.45 1.44 -18.74
N GLU A 227 7.57 2.12 -19.50
CA GLU A 227 6.47 2.93 -18.96
C GLU A 227 5.37 2.11 -18.26
N GLU A 228 5.13 0.85 -18.66
CA GLU A 228 4.14 -0.05 -18.03
C GLU A 228 4.71 -0.79 -16.82
N ILE A 229 6.00 -1.13 -16.85
CA ILE A 229 6.67 -1.94 -15.83
C ILE A 229 7.13 -1.09 -14.65
N ASP A 230 7.79 0.03 -14.93
CA ASP A 230 8.37 0.92 -13.90
C ASP A 230 7.41 2.07 -13.52
N GLY A 231 6.28 2.16 -14.23
CA GLY A 231 5.34 3.26 -14.11
C GLY A 231 5.90 4.56 -14.71
N LYS A 232 5.05 5.59 -14.77
CA LYS A 232 5.46 6.89 -15.26
C LYS A 232 6.46 7.52 -14.28
N GLN A 233 7.69 7.73 -14.75
CA GLN A 233 8.70 8.47 -14.00
C GLN A 233 8.29 9.95 -13.92
N HIS A 234 7.76 10.34 -12.77
CA HIS A 234 7.46 11.74 -12.47
C HIS A 234 8.69 12.42 -11.88
N LYS A 235 9.06 13.57 -12.43
CA LYS A 235 10.11 14.42 -11.85
C LYS A 235 9.53 15.15 -10.64
N ARG A 236 10.23 15.06 -9.51
CA ARG A 236 9.85 15.66 -8.22
C ARG A 236 11.08 16.30 -7.58
N PHE A 237 10.88 17.39 -6.85
CA PHE A 237 11.91 18.02 -6.05
C PHE A 237 11.40 18.28 -4.63
N THR A 238 12.30 18.49 -3.68
CA THR A 238 11.97 18.79 -2.28
C THR A 238 12.22 20.26 -1.97
N LEU A 239 11.37 20.88 -1.15
CA LEU A 239 11.62 22.23 -0.67
C LEU A 239 12.58 22.21 0.54
N ASP A 240 13.60 23.05 0.50
CA ASP A 240 14.38 23.39 1.69
C ASP A 240 13.63 24.45 2.52
N GLY A 241 13.94 24.55 3.82
CA GLY A 241 13.34 25.52 4.75
C GLY A 241 13.61 27.00 4.44
N GLN A 242 14.28 27.28 3.33
CA GLN A 242 14.47 28.60 2.74
C GLN A 242 13.57 28.86 1.52
N GLY A 243 12.73 27.90 1.12
CA GLY A 243 11.83 28.01 -0.03
C GLY A 243 12.53 27.75 -1.38
N THR A 244 13.70 27.13 -1.38
CA THR A 244 14.46 26.76 -2.58
C THR A 244 14.36 25.26 -2.83
N ALA A 245 14.32 24.86 -4.10
CA ALA A 245 14.34 23.46 -4.49
C ALA A 245 15.71 22.82 -4.21
N THR A 246 15.70 21.65 -3.56
CA THR A 246 16.83 20.72 -3.55
C THR A 246 16.53 19.58 -4.50
N GLU A 247 17.48 19.30 -5.41
CA GLU A 247 17.43 18.22 -6.40
C GLU A 247 17.64 16.84 -5.74
#